data_AF-A0A951TU34-F1
#
_entry.id   AF-A0A951TU34-F1
#
_cell.length_a   1.000
_cell.length_b   1.000
_cell.length_c   1.000
_cell.angle_alpha   90.00
_cell.angle_beta   90.00
_cell.angle_gamma   90.00
#
_symmetry.space_group_name_H-M   'P 1'
#
loop_
_entity.id
_entity.type
_entity.pdbx_description
1 polymer ?
#
loop_
_entity_poly.entity_id
_entity_poly.type
_entity_poly.pdbx_seq_one_letter_code
_entity_poly.pdbx_strand_id
1 'polypeptide(L)'
;NAKVNIIRGTAAQSYTVPKLDGEPGADAGAEADAEADADADAGAEAASPADVAANEAAEAWRYAMTNVDGPTAVVCTRQKVPTLDRSEMADRKAVRRGGYVLADAEGGEPDVIVIATGSEVWKAVEARDTLAGEGIAARVVSMPSWEVFEAQDEAYRDEVLPPAVTARVSIEAGATFGWERWIGDRGIAIGVHEFGHSAPGETNMKKYGITPRAVVEAARRLVGARAPAG
;
A
#
# COMPACT_ATOMS: atom_id res chain seq x y z
N ASN A 1 7.01 -3.61 -29.10
CA ASN A 1 6.80 -2.74 -27.91
C ASN A 1 6.86 -3.61 -26.67
N ALA A 2 8.00 -3.62 -25.96
CA ALA A 2 8.07 -4.30 -24.66
C ALA A 2 7.26 -3.48 -23.65
N LYS A 3 6.29 -4.10 -22.97
CA LYS A 3 5.59 -3.49 -21.84
C LYS A 3 6.55 -3.43 -20.65
N VAL A 4 6.56 -2.32 -19.90
CA VAL A 4 7.33 -2.21 -18.66
C VAL A 4 6.46 -2.74 -17.53
N ASN A 5 6.97 -3.69 -16.74
CA ASN A 5 6.28 -4.15 -15.53
C ASN A 5 6.55 -3.16 -14.40
N ILE A 6 5.51 -2.54 -13.84
CA ILE A 6 5.67 -1.64 -12.69
C ILE A 6 5.26 -2.40 -11.44
N ILE A 7 6.20 -2.56 -10.50
CA ILE A 7 5.95 -3.13 -9.19
C ILE A 7 6.17 -2.04 -8.14
N ARG A 8 5.07 -1.63 -7.51
CA ARG A 8 5.08 -0.71 -6.38
C ARG A 8 5.37 -1.53 -5.13
N GLY A 9 6.54 -1.32 -4.53
CA GLY A 9 6.95 -1.98 -3.30
C GLY A 9 7.20 -0.94 -2.21
N THR A 10 6.89 -1.27 -0.97
CA THR A 10 7.14 -0.33 0.13
C THR A 10 8.50 -0.64 0.72
N ALA A 11 9.58 0.09 0.42
CA ALA A 11 10.87 -0.16 1.09
C ALA A 11 11.09 0.85 2.23
N ALA A 12 11.22 0.38 3.48
CA ALA A 12 11.74 1.24 4.55
C ALA A 12 13.27 1.28 4.44
N GLN A 13 13.85 2.46 4.17
CA GLN A 13 15.29 2.64 4.35
C GLN A 13 15.59 2.69 5.86
N SER A 14 16.06 1.58 6.43
CA SER A 14 16.82 1.62 7.68
C SER A 14 18.31 1.74 7.33
N TYR A 15 18.81 2.96 7.24
CA TYR A 15 20.27 3.17 7.27
C TYR A 15 20.71 3.14 8.74
N THR A 16 21.36 2.06 9.16
CA THR A 16 22.27 2.12 10.31
C THR A 16 23.65 2.40 9.74
N VAL A 17 24.11 3.65 9.85
CA VAL A 17 25.48 4.01 9.50
C VAL A 17 26.40 3.31 10.52
N PRO A 18 27.32 2.43 10.11
CA PRO A 18 28.35 1.95 11.00
C PRO A 18 29.19 3.15 11.42
N LYS A 19 29.35 3.39 12.73
CA LYS A 19 30.36 4.34 13.22
C LYS A 19 31.72 3.85 12.70
N LEU A 20 32.26 4.54 11.71
CA LEU A 20 33.64 4.38 11.30
C LEU A 20 34.45 5.30 12.19
N ASP A 21 35.26 4.71 13.05
CA ASP A 21 36.19 5.42 13.91
C ASP A 21 37.34 5.95 13.03
N GLY A 22 37.32 7.24 12.72
CA GLY A 22 38.41 7.91 12.01
C GLY A 22 38.01 9.22 11.35
N GLU A 23 38.25 10.33 12.03
CA GLU A 23 38.33 11.66 11.38
C GLU A 23 39.49 11.68 10.38
N PRO A 24 39.29 12.23 9.18
CA PRO A 24 39.95 13.50 8.91
C PRO A 24 39.15 14.51 8.04
N GLY A 25 39.15 15.77 8.48
CA GLY A 25 39.65 16.89 7.68
C GLY A 25 38.76 17.49 6.58
N ALA A 26 37.93 18.45 7.00
CA ALA A 26 37.45 19.65 6.29
C ALA A 26 37.63 19.77 4.75
N ASP A 27 36.57 19.48 3.99
CA ASP A 27 36.12 20.26 2.82
C ASP A 27 34.64 20.03 2.46
N ALA A 28 33.70 20.55 3.25
CA ALA A 28 32.33 20.73 2.77
C ALA A 28 31.72 22.00 3.37
N GLY A 29 31.53 23.00 2.51
CA GLY A 29 30.80 24.21 2.86
C GLY A 29 29.34 23.89 3.14
N ALA A 30 28.91 24.31 4.33
CA ALA A 30 27.59 24.78 4.71
C ALA A 30 26.36 24.01 4.20
N GLU A 31 25.69 23.31 5.13
CA GLU A 31 24.30 23.63 5.42
C GLU A 31 23.99 23.26 6.88
N ALA A 32 23.43 24.24 7.59
CA ALA A 32 23.29 24.30 9.03
C ALA A 32 21.93 23.72 9.48
N ASP A 33 22.01 22.98 10.59
CA ASP A 33 21.11 22.97 11.75
C ASP A 33 19.62 22.64 11.56
N ALA A 34 19.28 21.42 11.99
CA ALA A 34 18.12 21.19 12.87
C ALA A 34 18.48 20.09 13.88
N GLU A 35 18.73 20.53 15.11
CA GLU A 35 19.12 19.71 16.26
C GLU A 35 18.08 18.64 16.62
N ALA A 36 18.63 17.52 17.10
CA ALA A 36 17.92 16.40 17.67
C ALA A 36 17.61 16.64 19.14
N ASP A 37 16.37 16.42 19.56
CA ASP A 37 16.07 16.02 20.93
C ASP A 37 15.79 14.52 20.94
N ALA A 38 16.75 13.79 21.50
CA ALA A 38 16.67 12.36 21.78
C ALA A 38 16.42 12.21 23.29
N ASP A 39 15.18 11.92 23.66
CA ASP A 39 14.93 11.24 24.93
C ASP A 39 14.87 9.73 24.66
N ALA A 40 15.80 9.03 25.30
CA ALA A 40 15.92 7.59 25.31
C ALA A 40 14.81 6.98 26.17
N ASP A 41 14.19 5.90 25.69
CA ASP A 41 13.71 4.87 26.61
C ASP A 41 13.91 3.47 26.04
N ALA A 42 14.06 2.57 27.00
CA ALA A 42 14.65 1.26 27.00
C ALA A 42 13.97 0.19 26.13
N GLY A 43 14.80 -0.77 25.70
CA GLY A 43 14.46 -2.19 25.73
C GLY A 43 13.35 -2.68 24.81
N ALA A 44 13.70 -3.02 23.57
CA ALA A 44 12.89 -3.92 22.75
C ALA A 44 13.65 -5.23 22.53
N GLU A 45 13.40 -6.20 23.40
CA GLU A 45 13.65 -7.62 23.15
C GLU A 45 12.87 -8.07 21.89
N ALA A 46 13.57 -8.81 21.03
CA ALA A 46 13.07 -9.78 20.06
C ALA A 46 11.71 -9.51 19.37
N ALA A 47 11.74 -8.87 18.20
CA ALA A 47 10.73 -9.08 17.16
C ALA A 47 11.43 -9.29 15.80
N SER A 48 11.59 -10.54 15.37
CA SER A 48 11.85 -10.87 13.96
C SER A 48 10.70 -11.75 13.49
N PRO A 49 9.82 -11.24 12.61
CA PRO A 49 9.87 -11.65 11.21
C PRO A 49 9.35 -10.57 10.23
N ALA A 50 10.29 -9.86 9.59
CA ALA A 50 10.19 -9.17 8.28
C ALA A 50 8.95 -8.30 7.98
N ASP A 51 9.20 -7.00 7.81
CA ASP A 51 8.21 -5.97 7.48
C ASP A 51 7.37 -6.31 6.24
N VAL A 52 6.07 -5.99 6.21
CA VAL A 52 5.26 -6.07 4.97
C VAL A 52 5.88 -5.25 3.85
N ALA A 53 6.38 -4.08 4.23
CA ALA A 53 7.17 -3.23 3.37
C ALA A 53 8.41 -3.98 2.81
N ALA A 54 9.30 -4.42 3.69
CA ALA A 54 10.51 -5.16 3.31
C ALA A 54 10.21 -6.45 2.53
N ASN A 55 9.09 -7.12 2.81
CA ASN A 55 8.67 -8.36 2.15
C ASN A 55 8.15 -8.10 0.72
N GLU A 56 7.26 -7.12 0.52
CA GLU A 56 6.81 -6.77 -0.83
C GLU A 56 7.97 -6.21 -1.66
N ALA A 57 8.82 -5.39 -1.06
CA ALA A 57 10.04 -4.90 -1.72
C ALA A 57 11.00 -6.05 -2.09
N ALA A 58 11.21 -7.03 -1.20
CA ALA A 58 12.05 -8.19 -1.48
C ALA A 58 11.47 -9.07 -2.59
N GLU A 59 10.16 -9.33 -2.59
CA GLU A 59 9.51 -10.09 -3.66
C GLU A 59 9.47 -9.31 -4.99
N ALA A 60 9.33 -7.98 -4.96
CA ALA A 60 9.44 -7.12 -6.13
C ALA A 60 10.84 -7.19 -6.75
N TRP A 61 11.90 -7.14 -5.94
CA TRP A 61 13.27 -7.33 -6.39
C TRP A 61 13.52 -8.73 -6.93
N ARG A 62 12.99 -9.77 -6.27
CA ARG A 62 13.06 -11.16 -6.79
C ARG A 62 12.42 -11.24 -8.17
N TYR A 63 11.20 -10.73 -8.32
CA TYR A 63 10.52 -10.68 -9.61
C TYR A 63 11.37 -9.94 -10.65
N ALA A 64 11.90 -8.76 -10.31
CA ALA A 64 12.70 -7.95 -11.21
C ALA A 64 13.95 -8.69 -11.71
N MET A 65 14.63 -9.44 -10.84
CA MET A 65 15.80 -10.25 -11.20
C MET A 65 15.46 -11.48 -12.04
N THR A 66 14.26 -12.04 -11.89
CA THR A 66 13.83 -13.24 -12.63
C THR A 66 13.07 -12.93 -13.92
N ASN A 67 12.59 -11.70 -14.09
CA ASN A 67 11.85 -11.29 -15.28
C ASN A 67 12.81 -11.08 -16.46
N VAL A 68 12.76 -12.00 -17.43
CA VAL A 68 13.58 -11.96 -18.65
C VAL A 68 12.83 -11.40 -19.86
N ASP A 69 11.52 -11.18 -19.75
CA ASP A 69 10.63 -10.82 -20.86
C ASP A 69 10.49 -9.31 -21.07
N GLY A 70 11.05 -8.49 -20.17
CA GLY A 70 11.02 -7.05 -20.28
C GLY A 70 11.56 -6.32 -19.05
N PRO A 71 11.67 -4.99 -19.12
CA PRO A 71 12.12 -4.19 -17.99
C PRO A 71 11.10 -4.21 -16.83
N THR A 72 11.62 -4.15 -15.61
CA THR A 72 10.83 -4.01 -14.38
C THR A 72 11.22 -2.72 -13.67
N ALA A 73 10.23 -1.88 -13.34
CA ALA A 73 10.41 -0.72 -12.49
C ALA A 73 9.93 -1.04 -11.07
N VAL A 74 10.80 -0.86 -10.07
CA VAL A 74 10.45 -0.99 -8.65
C VAL A 74 10.30 0.40 -8.05
N VAL A 75 9.09 0.75 -7.62
CA VAL A 75 8.79 2.07 -7.04
C VAL A 75 8.78 1.94 -5.52
N CYS A 76 9.67 2.67 -4.85
CA CYS A 76 9.86 2.63 -3.39
C CYS A 76 9.45 3.94 -2.71
N THR A 77 8.90 3.82 -1.51
CA THR A 77 8.65 4.96 -0.61
C THR A 77 9.95 5.55 -0.06
N ARG A 78 9.96 6.86 0.22
CA ARG A 78 11.02 7.52 1.00
C ARG A 78 10.74 7.43 2.51
N GLN A 79 9.48 7.58 2.89
CA GLN A 79 9.06 7.60 4.30
C GLN A 79 9.04 6.20 4.91
N LYS A 80 9.17 6.15 6.24
CA LYS A 80 8.87 4.96 7.03
C LYS A 80 7.40 4.60 6.89
N VAL A 81 7.13 3.31 6.90
CA VAL A 81 5.79 2.73 6.89
C VAL A 81 5.69 1.70 8.01
N PRO A 82 4.52 1.54 8.64
CA PRO A 82 4.35 0.58 9.71
C PRO A 82 4.46 -0.86 9.18
N THR A 83 4.92 -1.74 10.07
CA THR A 83 4.92 -3.18 9.84
C THR A 83 3.55 -3.73 10.20
N LEU A 84 2.93 -4.45 9.27
CA LEU A 84 1.68 -5.17 9.54
C LEU A 84 2.01 -6.57 10.06
N ASP A 85 1.32 -7.00 11.11
CA ASP A 85 1.38 -8.39 11.54
C ASP A 85 0.70 -9.27 10.49
N ARG A 86 1.44 -10.24 9.95
CA ARG A 86 0.92 -11.17 8.94
C ARG A 86 0.42 -12.49 9.51
N SER A 87 0.37 -12.65 10.84
CA SER A 87 -0.18 -13.85 11.48
C SER A 87 -1.59 -14.20 10.98
N GLU A 88 -2.37 -13.17 10.63
CA GLU A 88 -3.73 -13.30 10.09
C GLU A 88 -3.88 -12.76 8.65
N MET A 89 -2.77 -12.57 7.92
CA MET A 89 -2.77 -12.02 6.56
C MET A 89 -2.14 -12.98 5.55
N ALA A 90 -2.41 -12.76 4.26
CA ALA A 90 -1.87 -13.60 3.20
C ALA A 90 -0.32 -13.62 3.16
N ASP A 91 0.25 -14.75 2.72
CA ASP A 91 1.70 -14.95 2.57
C ASP A 91 2.30 -13.92 1.60
N ARG A 92 3.49 -13.41 1.93
CA ARG A 92 4.26 -12.46 1.10
C ARG A 92 4.45 -12.92 -0.36
N LYS A 93 4.48 -14.22 -0.63
CA LYS A 93 4.62 -14.77 -1.99
C LYS A 93 3.48 -14.37 -2.92
N ALA A 94 2.31 -14.01 -2.36
CA ALA A 94 1.16 -13.57 -3.14
C ALA A 94 1.44 -12.28 -3.95
N VAL A 95 2.45 -11.50 -3.56
CA VAL A 95 2.97 -10.34 -4.35
C VAL A 95 3.29 -10.71 -5.80
N ARG A 96 3.74 -11.95 -6.04
CA ARG A 96 4.08 -12.45 -7.39
C ARG A 96 2.87 -12.56 -8.33
N ARG A 97 1.66 -12.50 -7.79
CA ARG A 97 0.41 -12.51 -8.55
C ARG A 97 -0.04 -11.09 -8.92
N GLY A 98 0.72 -10.05 -8.56
CA GLY A 98 0.47 -8.64 -8.89
C GLY A 98 -0.64 -7.96 -8.09
N GLY A 99 -1.68 -8.72 -7.73
CA GLY A 99 -2.77 -8.31 -6.85
C GLY A 99 -3.29 -9.52 -6.07
N TYR A 100 -3.55 -9.34 -4.78
CA TYR A 100 -3.95 -10.42 -3.89
C TYR A 100 -4.76 -9.91 -2.69
N VAL A 101 -5.62 -10.77 -2.13
CA VAL A 101 -6.32 -10.49 -0.88
C VAL A 101 -5.31 -10.51 0.26
N LEU A 102 -5.06 -9.36 0.86
CA LEU A 102 -4.13 -9.23 1.98
C LEU A 102 -4.82 -9.62 3.29
N ALA A 103 -6.01 -9.06 3.52
CA ALA A 103 -6.85 -9.33 4.67
C ALA A 103 -8.30 -9.40 4.20
N ASP A 104 -9.01 -10.47 4.54
CA ASP A 104 -10.36 -10.70 4.03
C ASP A 104 -11.44 -10.28 5.03
N ALA A 105 -12.67 -10.17 4.53
CA ALA A 105 -13.87 -10.18 5.32
C ALA A 105 -14.09 -11.58 5.93
N GLU A 106 -14.71 -11.63 7.11
CA GLU A 106 -15.14 -12.90 7.70
C GLU A 106 -16.10 -13.63 6.74
N GLY A 107 -15.90 -14.94 6.56
CA GLY A 107 -16.68 -15.75 5.62
C GLY A 107 -16.37 -15.55 4.14
N GLY A 108 -15.48 -14.61 3.77
CA GLY A 108 -15.06 -14.38 2.38
C GLY A 108 -16.09 -13.61 1.53
N GLU A 109 -17.10 -13.00 2.17
CA GLU A 109 -18.18 -12.25 1.51
C GLU A 109 -18.10 -10.76 1.90
N PRO A 110 -17.27 -9.94 1.21
CA PRO A 110 -17.15 -8.53 1.55
C PRO A 110 -18.31 -7.69 1.01
N ASP A 111 -18.76 -6.73 1.83
CA ASP A 111 -19.64 -5.64 1.42
C ASP A 111 -18.91 -4.65 0.52
N VAL A 112 -17.61 -4.45 0.78
CA VAL A 112 -16.73 -3.50 0.09
C VAL A 112 -15.31 -4.04 -0.05
N ILE A 113 -14.66 -3.72 -1.17
CA ILE A 113 -13.25 -4.06 -1.41
C ILE A 113 -12.43 -2.77 -1.42
N VAL A 114 -11.39 -2.72 -0.61
CA VAL A 114 -10.39 -1.64 -0.59
C VAL A 114 -9.13 -2.13 -1.29
N ILE A 115 -8.76 -1.49 -2.40
CA ILE A 115 -7.57 -1.79 -3.20
C ILE A 115 -6.51 -0.74 -2.90
N ALA A 116 -5.34 -1.16 -2.43
CA ALA A 116 -4.26 -0.26 -2.05
C ALA A 116 -2.93 -0.71 -2.63
N THR A 117 -1.99 0.23 -2.73
CA THR A 117 -0.62 -0.02 -3.22
C THR A 117 0.40 0.63 -2.29
N GLY A 118 1.60 0.04 -2.21
CA GLY A 118 2.74 0.67 -1.55
C GLY A 118 2.47 1.17 -0.13
N SER A 119 2.74 2.46 0.11
CA SER A 119 2.62 3.09 1.43
C SER A 119 1.19 3.30 1.93
N GLU A 120 0.18 2.98 1.13
CA GLU A 120 -1.23 3.15 1.47
C GLU A 120 -1.87 1.86 1.98
N VAL A 121 -1.22 0.70 1.81
CA VAL A 121 -1.76 -0.61 2.20
C VAL A 121 -2.14 -0.67 3.69
N TRP A 122 -1.29 -0.13 4.58
CA TRP A 122 -1.61 -0.12 6.02
C TRP A 122 -2.83 0.74 6.36
N LYS A 123 -3.08 1.82 5.60
CA LYS A 123 -4.26 2.67 5.78
C LYS A 123 -5.54 1.93 5.40
N ALA A 124 -5.46 1.05 4.39
CA ALA A 124 -6.56 0.18 4.00
C ALA A 124 -6.87 -0.87 5.08
N VAL A 125 -5.84 -1.42 5.74
CA VAL A 125 -6.01 -2.33 6.88
C VAL A 125 -6.68 -1.63 8.06
N GLU A 126 -6.19 -0.45 8.46
CA GLU A 126 -6.82 0.32 9.55
C GLU A 126 -8.28 0.70 9.23
N ALA A 127 -8.56 1.04 7.97
CA ALA A 127 -9.93 1.31 7.53
C ALA A 127 -10.82 0.06 7.60
N ARG A 128 -10.31 -1.12 7.24
CA ARG A 128 -11.03 -2.40 7.40
C ARG A 128 -11.41 -2.63 8.86
N ASP A 129 -10.47 -2.45 9.78
CA ASP A 129 -10.71 -2.73 11.20
C ASP A 129 -11.77 -1.77 11.78
N THR A 130 -11.76 -0.51 11.34
CA THR A 130 -12.80 0.47 11.67
C THR A 130 -14.18 0.04 11.12
N LEU A 131 -14.24 -0.37 9.84
CA LEU A 131 -15.48 -0.82 9.20
C LEU A 131 -16.04 -2.10 9.83
N ALA A 132 -15.18 -3.03 10.25
CA ALA A 132 -15.58 -4.23 10.95
C ALA A 132 -16.29 -3.91 12.28
N GLY A 133 -15.80 -2.91 13.03
CA GLY A 133 -16.46 -2.42 14.24
C GLY A 133 -17.85 -1.81 14.01
N GLU A 134 -18.19 -1.50 12.76
CA GLU A 134 -19.49 -0.96 12.32
C GLU A 134 -20.38 -2.02 11.65
N GLY A 135 -19.92 -3.27 11.60
CA GLY A 135 -20.63 -4.36 10.93
C GLY A 135 -20.57 -4.31 9.40
N ILE A 136 -19.61 -3.58 8.83
CA ILE A 136 -19.37 -3.57 7.38
C ILE A 136 -18.20 -4.50 7.07
N ALA A 137 -18.46 -5.55 6.30
CA ALA A 137 -17.45 -6.53 5.90
C ALA A 137 -16.54 -5.94 4.81
N ALA A 138 -15.28 -5.64 5.16
CA ALA A 138 -14.31 -5.08 4.23
C ALA A 138 -13.19 -6.07 3.88
N ARG A 139 -12.91 -6.23 2.59
CA ARG A 139 -11.74 -6.94 2.07
C ARG A 139 -10.66 -5.93 1.69
N VAL A 140 -9.41 -6.20 2.06
CA VAL A 140 -8.23 -5.42 1.64
C VAL A 140 -7.46 -6.20 0.58
N VAL A 141 -7.25 -5.58 -0.57
CA VAL A 141 -6.44 -6.09 -1.68
C VAL A 141 -5.17 -5.25 -1.78
N SER A 142 -4.01 -5.88 -1.67
CA SER A 142 -2.73 -5.27 -2.05
C SER A 142 -2.52 -5.51 -3.55
N MET A 143 -2.32 -4.43 -4.32
CA MET A 143 -2.13 -4.50 -5.78
C MET A 143 -0.83 -3.82 -6.25
N PRO A 144 0.34 -4.40 -5.91
CA PRO A 144 1.63 -3.83 -6.28
C PRO A 144 1.88 -3.71 -7.79
N SER A 145 1.26 -4.55 -8.63
CA SER A 145 1.46 -4.50 -10.08
C SER A 145 0.19 -4.85 -10.87
N TRP A 146 -0.29 -3.88 -11.64
CA TRP A 146 -1.46 -4.04 -12.50
C TRP A 146 -1.18 -4.99 -13.66
N GLU A 147 0.01 -4.90 -14.27
CA GLU A 147 0.38 -5.72 -15.42
C GLU A 147 0.46 -7.21 -15.05
N VAL A 148 1.07 -7.50 -13.89
CA VAL A 148 1.18 -8.87 -13.39
C VAL A 148 -0.19 -9.41 -12.97
N PHE A 149 -1.04 -8.58 -12.34
CA PHE A 149 -2.39 -8.99 -11.96
C PHE A 149 -3.30 -9.21 -13.16
N GLU A 150 -3.23 -8.34 -14.17
CA GLU A 150 -3.96 -8.45 -15.44
C GLU A 150 -3.60 -9.73 -16.19
N ALA A 151 -2.34 -10.16 -16.11
CA ALA A 151 -1.87 -11.39 -16.75
C ALA A 151 -2.35 -12.67 -16.07
N GLN A 152 -2.95 -12.59 -14.88
CA GLN A 152 -3.52 -13.76 -14.21
C GLN A 152 -4.79 -14.23 -14.91
N ASP A 153 -5.09 -15.52 -14.76
CA ASP A 153 -6.34 -16.09 -15.23
C ASP A 153 -7.56 -15.38 -14.63
N GLU A 154 -8.68 -15.40 -15.36
CA GLU A 154 -9.92 -14.73 -14.97
C GLU A 154 -10.45 -15.25 -13.64
N ALA A 155 -10.35 -16.56 -13.39
CA ALA A 155 -10.81 -17.17 -12.15
C ALA A 155 -10.09 -16.58 -10.93
N TYR A 156 -8.78 -16.37 -11.00
CA TYR A 156 -8.02 -15.72 -9.95
C TYR A 156 -8.35 -14.23 -9.80
N ARG A 157 -8.55 -13.52 -10.92
CA ARG A 157 -8.95 -12.10 -10.85
C ARG A 157 -10.33 -11.95 -10.20
N ASP A 158 -11.25 -12.86 -10.47
CA ASP A 158 -12.57 -12.91 -9.86
C ASP A 158 -12.53 -13.39 -8.40
N GLU A 159 -11.59 -14.26 -8.03
CA GLU A 159 -11.34 -14.62 -6.64
C GLU A 159 -10.94 -13.39 -5.81
N VAL A 160 -10.02 -12.58 -6.34
CA VAL A 160 -9.52 -11.37 -5.65
C VAL A 160 -10.55 -10.23 -5.69
N LEU A 161 -11.14 -9.98 -6.87
CA LEU A 161 -12.11 -8.92 -7.13
C LEU A 161 -13.46 -9.48 -7.64
N PRO A 162 -14.25 -10.16 -6.78
CA PRO A 162 -15.53 -10.75 -7.18
C PRO A 162 -16.42 -9.77 -7.96
N PRO A 163 -16.87 -10.12 -9.18
CA PRO A 163 -17.70 -9.23 -9.99
C PRO A 163 -19.00 -8.79 -9.29
N ALA A 164 -19.53 -9.64 -8.39
CA ALA A 164 -20.71 -9.33 -7.59
C ALA A 164 -20.50 -8.18 -6.59
N VAL A 165 -19.26 -7.93 -6.17
CA VAL A 165 -18.92 -6.87 -5.21
C VAL A 165 -18.43 -5.64 -5.96
N THR A 166 -19.36 -4.73 -6.24
CA THR A 166 -19.09 -3.50 -7.01
C THR A 166 -18.75 -2.29 -6.14
N ALA A 167 -18.94 -2.38 -4.83
CA ALA A 167 -18.46 -1.37 -3.90
C ALA A 167 -16.94 -1.52 -3.76
N ARG A 168 -16.19 -0.71 -4.49
CA ARG A 168 -14.73 -0.77 -4.54
C ARG A 168 -14.14 0.60 -4.31
N VAL A 169 -13.17 0.68 -3.40
CA VAL A 169 -12.41 1.90 -3.11
C VAL A 169 -10.95 1.63 -3.49
N SER A 170 -10.32 2.50 -4.28
CA SER A 170 -8.86 2.49 -4.43
C SER A 170 -8.22 3.60 -3.59
N ILE A 171 -7.02 3.34 -3.07
CA ILE A 171 -6.21 4.36 -2.38
C ILE A 171 -4.74 4.27 -2.82
N GLU A 172 -4.23 5.34 -3.42
CA GLU A 172 -2.84 5.48 -3.84
C GLU A 172 -2.43 6.96 -3.77
N ALA A 173 -1.24 7.28 -3.22
CA ALA A 173 -0.67 8.62 -3.30
C ALA A 173 -0.13 8.95 -4.72
N GLY A 174 -0.99 8.81 -5.72
CA GLY A 174 -0.71 8.97 -7.14
C GLY A 174 -1.97 9.40 -7.90
N ALA A 175 -1.88 9.49 -9.22
CA ALA A 175 -3.02 9.86 -10.05
C ALA A 175 -4.14 8.81 -9.94
N THR A 176 -5.39 9.28 -9.90
CA THR A 176 -6.57 8.39 -9.88
C THR A 176 -6.90 7.81 -11.26
N PHE A 177 -6.34 8.38 -12.34
CA PHE A 177 -6.54 7.91 -13.70
C PHE A 177 -6.12 6.44 -13.88
N GLY A 178 -6.99 5.64 -14.48
CA GLY A 178 -6.78 4.21 -14.72
C GLY A 178 -7.37 3.31 -13.64
N TRP A 179 -7.63 3.82 -12.43
CA TRP A 179 -8.20 3.02 -11.34
C TRP A 179 -9.62 2.53 -11.64
N GLU A 180 -10.37 3.24 -12.48
CA GLU A 180 -11.71 2.85 -12.96
C GLU A 180 -11.72 1.43 -13.55
N ARG A 181 -10.58 0.97 -14.07
CA ARG A 181 -10.39 -0.40 -14.56
C ARG A 181 -10.64 -1.46 -13.49
N TRP A 182 -10.27 -1.18 -12.23
CA TRP A 182 -10.32 -2.14 -11.13
C TRP A 182 -11.50 -1.88 -10.20
N ILE A 183 -11.87 -0.61 -10.01
CA ILE A 183 -12.95 -0.21 -9.11
C ILE A 183 -14.32 -0.14 -9.81
N GLY A 184 -14.35 -0.12 -11.15
CA GLY A 184 -15.57 -0.03 -11.94
C GLY A 184 -16.19 1.38 -11.96
N ASP A 185 -17.37 1.47 -12.53
CA ASP A 185 -18.16 2.71 -12.70
C ASP A 185 -18.74 3.27 -11.39
N ARG A 186 -18.98 2.37 -10.42
CA ARG A 186 -19.51 2.70 -9.10
C ARG A 186 -18.43 2.91 -8.04
N GLY A 187 -17.17 2.63 -8.36
CA GLY A 187 -16.07 2.72 -7.40
C GLY A 187 -15.66 4.16 -7.06
N ILE A 188 -14.87 4.32 -6.00
CA ILE A 188 -14.29 5.60 -5.59
C ILE A 188 -12.76 5.46 -5.57
N ALA A 189 -12.06 6.32 -6.30
CA ALA A 189 -10.61 6.42 -6.24
C ALA A 189 -10.17 7.56 -5.32
N ILE A 190 -9.39 7.24 -4.29
CA ILE A 190 -8.74 8.20 -3.39
C ILE A 190 -7.30 8.35 -3.86
N GLY A 191 -6.96 9.55 -4.33
CA GLY A 191 -5.63 9.84 -4.86
C GLY A 191 -5.41 11.33 -5.05
N VAL A 192 -4.38 11.66 -5.82
CA VAL A 192 -3.94 13.03 -6.06
C VAL A 192 -4.45 13.49 -7.44
N HIS A 193 -5.13 14.64 -7.47
CA HIS A 193 -5.71 15.22 -8.69
C HIS A 193 -5.01 16.52 -9.15
N GLU A 194 -3.97 16.94 -8.42
CA GLU A 194 -3.23 18.18 -8.64
C GLU A 194 -1.73 17.97 -8.44
N PHE A 195 -0.91 18.99 -8.74
CA PHE A 195 0.52 18.90 -8.47
C PHE A 195 0.85 18.95 -6.96
N GLY A 196 2.05 18.47 -6.63
CA GLY A 196 2.58 18.47 -5.27
C GLY A 196 2.66 19.87 -4.67
N HIS A 197 2.56 19.95 -3.34
CA HIS A 197 2.73 21.18 -2.57
C HIS A 197 4.01 21.11 -1.73
N SER A 198 4.67 22.25 -1.57
CA SER A 198 5.83 22.38 -0.67
C SER A 198 5.36 22.41 0.79
N ALA A 199 5.27 21.25 1.41
CA ALA A 199 4.92 21.06 2.81
C ALA A 199 5.42 19.69 3.30
N PRO A 200 5.46 19.44 4.62
CA PRO A 200 5.78 18.11 5.15
C PRO A 200 4.88 17.02 4.56
N GLY A 201 5.44 15.84 4.30
CA GLY A 201 4.75 14.75 3.61
C GLY A 201 3.41 14.36 4.26
N GLU A 202 3.37 14.28 5.58
CA GLU A 202 2.13 13.98 6.33
C GLU A 202 1.06 15.07 6.13
N THR A 203 1.46 16.34 6.07
CA THR A 203 0.54 17.46 5.81
C THR A 203 -0.08 17.33 4.42
N ASN A 204 0.75 16.99 3.42
CA ASN A 204 0.27 16.74 2.05
C ASN A 204 -0.67 15.52 1.98
N MET A 205 -0.35 14.41 2.65
CA MET A 205 -1.22 13.22 2.67
C MET A 205 -2.58 13.52 3.27
N LYS A 206 -2.65 14.29 4.37
CA LYS A 206 -3.91 14.76 4.97
C LYS A 206 -4.69 15.66 4.00
N LYS A 207 -4.00 16.61 3.35
CA LYS A 207 -4.63 17.51 2.37
C LYS A 207 -5.26 16.73 1.21
N TYR A 208 -4.56 15.74 0.67
CA TYR A 208 -5.05 14.90 -0.44
C TYR A 208 -6.05 13.82 0.00
N GLY A 209 -6.39 13.74 1.29
CA GLY A 209 -7.30 12.72 1.80
C GLY A 209 -6.72 11.30 1.77
N ILE A 210 -5.40 11.13 1.67
CA ILE A 210 -4.73 9.83 1.74
C ILE A 210 -4.65 9.37 3.20
N THR A 211 -5.82 9.02 3.75
CA THR A 211 -6.02 8.71 5.16
C THR A 211 -6.97 7.52 5.33
N PRO A 212 -6.84 6.74 6.42
CA PRO A 212 -7.79 5.67 6.74
C PRO A 212 -9.24 6.17 6.80
N ARG A 213 -9.44 7.35 7.40
CA ARG A 213 -10.77 7.98 7.51
C ARG A 213 -11.45 8.20 6.16
N ALA A 214 -10.71 8.69 5.15
CA ALA A 214 -11.28 8.89 3.82
C ALA A 214 -11.71 7.57 3.17
N VAL A 215 -10.96 6.48 3.41
CA VAL A 215 -11.35 5.13 2.95
C VAL A 215 -12.65 4.69 3.61
N VAL A 216 -12.77 4.86 4.93
CA VAL A 216 -14.00 4.52 5.67
C VAL A 216 -15.19 5.32 5.16
N GLU A 217 -15.05 6.63 4.97
CA GLU A 217 -16.11 7.50 4.44
C GLU A 217 -16.53 7.10 3.01
N ALA A 218 -15.57 6.77 2.14
CA ALA A 218 -15.84 6.28 0.79
C ALA A 218 -16.56 4.92 0.82
N ALA A 219 -16.10 3.98 1.64
CA ALA A 219 -16.70 2.67 1.80
C ALA A 219 -18.16 2.76 2.27
N ARG A 220 -18.42 3.55 3.32
CA ARG A 220 -19.77 3.81 3.83
C ARG A 220 -20.70 4.38 2.76
N ARG A 221 -20.21 5.32 1.95
CA ARG A 221 -20.99 5.89 0.84
C ARG A 221 -21.41 4.83 -0.17
N LEU A 222 -20.49 3.92 -0.52
CA LEU A 222 -20.77 2.85 -1.48
C LEU A 222 -21.71 1.78 -0.92
N VAL A 223 -21.53 1.38 0.34
CA VAL A 223 -22.39 0.39 1.00
C VAL A 223 -23.77 0.97 1.32
N GLY A 224 -23.84 2.22 1.79
CA GLY A 224 -25.11 2.91 2.06
C GLY A 224 -25.96 3.15 0.80
N ALA A 225 -25.32 3.33 -0.37
CA ALA A 225 -26.02 3.39 -1.65
C ALA A 225 -26.57 2.03 -2.12
N ARG A 226 -26.26 0.92 -1.43
CA ARG A 226 -26.59 -0.46 -1.83
C ARG A 226 -27.87 -1.03 -1.17
N ALA A 227 -28.43 -0.42 -0.11
CA ALA A 227 -29.55 -1.04 0.62
C ALA A 227 -30.95 -0.42 0.31
N PRO A 228 -32.01 -1.23 0.07
CA PRO A 228 -32.02 -2.54 -0.58
C PRO A 228 -32.96 -2.60 -1.80
N ALA A 229 -32.63 -3.45 -2.78
CA ALA A 229 -33.64 -4.07 -3.63
C ALA A 229 -34.46 -5.03 -2.76
N GLY A 230 -35.72 -4.68 -2.54
CA GLY A 230 -36.70 -5.52 -1.81
C GLY A 230 -37.18 -6.71 -2.60
#